data_AF-A0A7C4U7Q6-F1
#
_entry.id   AF-A0A7C4U7Q6-F1
#
_cell.length_a   1.000
_cell.length_b   1.000
_cell.length_c   1.000
_cell.angle_alpha   90.00
_cell.angle_beta   90.00
_cell.angle_gamma   90.00
#
_symmetry.space_group_name_H-M   'P 1'
#
loop_
_entity.id
_entity.type
_entity.pdbx_description
1 polymer ?
#
loop_
_entity_poly.entity_id
_entity_poly.type
_entity_poly.pdbx_seq_one_letter_code
_entity_poly.pdbx_strand_id
1 'polypeptide(L)' 'MTAPRKIINDPVYGFITIDHPLILQIISHPYYQRLRNIHQMAFAHLVYPGAVHSRLHHSLGAYHLMCMALAELKSKGI' A
#
# COMPACT_ATOMS: atom_id res chain seq x y z
N MET A 1 20.70 -7.00 14.75
CA MET A 1 19.70 -7.55 13.80
C MET A 1 19.17 -6.39 12.98
N THR A 2 19.33 -6.40 11.66
CA THR A 2 18.86 -5.32 10.80
C THR A 2 17.34 -5.28 10.80
N ALA A 3 16.75 -4.09 10.98
CA ALA A 3 15.31 -3.92 10.87
C ALA A 3 14.85 -4.33 9.45
N PRO A 4 13.77 -5.11 9.32
CA PRO A 4 13.31 -5.56 8.02
C PRO A 4 12.84 -4.35 7.18
N ARG A 5 13.43 -4.19 6.00
CA ARG A 5 13.04 -3.13 5.04
C ARG A 5 12.57 -3.76 3.74
N LYS A 6 11.33 -3.45 3.35
CA LYS A 6 10.77 -3.81 2.04
C LYS A 6 10.46 -2.53 1.27
N ILE A 7 10.87 -2.51 0.00
CA ILE A 7 10.49 -1.45 -0.93
C ILE A 7 9.57 -2.08 -1.98
N ILE A 8 8.44 -1.44 -2.23
CA ILE A 8 7.47 -1.81 -3.26
C ILE A 8 7.41 -0.67 -4.26
N ASN A 9 7.50 -1.00 -5.55
CA ASN A 9 7.30 -0.04 -6.62
C ASN A 9 5.79 0.15 -6.86
N ASP A 10 5.33 1.38 -6.83
CA ASP A 10 3.97 1.81 -7.06
C ASP A 10 3.96 2.90 -8.15
N PRO A 11 3.14 2.77 -9.20
CA PRO A 11 3.16 3.71 -10.32
C PRO A 11 2.57 5.09 -9.98
N VAL A 12 1.88 5.25 -8.84
CA VAL A 12 1.26 6.52 -8.43
C VAL A 12 2.21 7.30 -7.51
N TYR A 13 2.81 6.63 -6.52
CA TYR A 13 3.65 7.27 -5.49
C TYR A 13 5.15 6.97 -5.61
N GLY A 14 5.56 6.13 -6.57
CA GLY A 14 6.94 5.69 -6.70
C GLY A 14 7.29 4.60 -5.70
N PHE A 15 8.19 4.87 -4.75
CA PHE A 15 8.64 3.85 -3.80
C PHE A 15 7.87 3.90 -2.48
N ILE A 16 7.11 2.85 -2.20
CA ILE A 16 6.50 2.61 -0.89
C ILE A 16 7.49 1.80 -0.04
N THR A 17 8.01 2.42 1.02
CA THR A 17 8.88 1.75 2.00
C THR A 17 8.07 1.25 3.17
N ILE A 18 8.26 -0.01 3.52
CA ILE A 18 7.71 -0.66 4.71
C ILE A 18 8.89 -1.09 5.58
N ASP A 19 9.05 -0.45 6.73
CA ASP A 19 10.17 -0.62 7.66
C ASP A 19 9.71 -1.05 9.07
N HIS A 20 8.40 -1.21 9.28
CA HIS A 20 7.84 -1.68 10.55
C HIS A 20 7.56 -3.20 10.52
N PRO A 21 8.13 -4.00 11.46
CA PRO A 21 7.99 -5.46 11.47
C PRO A 21 6.54 -5.95 11.47
N LEU A 22 5.68 -5.36 12.31
CA LEU A 22 4.25 -5.72 12.36
C LEU A 22 3.53 -5.44 11.04
N ILE A 23 3.81 -4.30 10.39
CA ILE A 23 3.17 -3.95 9.12
C ILE A 23 3.62 -4.91 8.04
N LEU A 24 4.91 -5.29 8.02
CA LEU A 24 5.40 -6.30 7.10
C LEU A 24 4.74 -7.66 7.30
N GLN A 25 4.50 -8.07 8.56
CA GLN A 25 3.75 -9.30 8.87
C GLN A 25 2.31 -9.23 8.36
N ILE A 26 1.60 -8.12 8.61
CA ILE A 26 0.22 -7.91 8.13
C ILE A 26 0.17 -7.98 6.60
N ILE A 27 1.07 -7.26 5.92
CA ILE A 27 1.11 -7.23 4.46
C ILE A 27 1.42 -8.63 3.92
N SER A 28 2.31 -9.38 4.57
CA SER A 28 2.66 -10.75 4.15
C SER A 28 1.57 -11.79 4.45
N HIS A 29 0.58 -11.45 5.27
CA HIS A 29 -0.46 -12.39 5.69
C HIS A 29 -1.36 -12.81 4.50
N PRO A 30 -1.76 -14.10 4.39
CA PRO A 30 -2.60 -14.58 3.30
C PRO A 30 -3.90 -13.79 3.11
N TYR A 31 -4.54 -13.35 4.19
CA TYR A 31 -5.77 -12.54 4.11
C TYR A 31 -5.55 -11.16 3.49
N TYR A 32 -4.38 -10.56 3.71
CA TYR A 32 -4.02 -9.31 3.05
C TYR A 32 -3.60 -9.56 1.59
N GLN A 33 -2.82 -10.62 1.33
CA GLN A 33 -2.39 -10.99 -0.02
C GLN A 33 -3.57 -11.36 -0.94
N ARG A 34 -4.68 -11.88 -0.40
CA ARG A 34 -5.94 -12.10 -1.15
C ARG A 34 -6.42 -10.84 -1.88
N LEU A 35 -6.14 -9.64 -1.37
CA LEU A 35 -6.52 -8.38 -2.01
C LEU A 35 -5.91 -8.17 -3.40
N ARG A 36 -4.88 -8.95 -3.79
CA ARG A 36 -4.35 -8.98 -5.17
C ARG A 36 -5.41 -9.36 -6.19
N ASN A 37 -6.34 -10.22 -5.81
CA ASN A 37 -7.33 -10.82 -6.70
C ASN A 37 -8.70 -10.13 -6.61
N ILE A 38 -8.78 -8.94 -6.01
CA ILE A 38 -10.01 -8.16 -5.90
C ILE A 38 -9.77 -6.82 -6.58
N HIS A 39 -10.44 -6.57 -7.70
CA HIS A 39 -10.37 -5.27 -8.37
C HIS A 39 -10.91 -4.17 -7.47
N GLN A 40 -10.22 -3.02 -7.46
CA GLN A 40 -10.66 -1.86 -6.69
C GLN A 40 -12.03 -1.36 -7.19
N MET A 41 -12.20 -1.30 -8.51
CA MET A 41 -13.39 -0.76 -9.17
C MET A 41 -14.28 -1.85 -9.79
N ALA A 42 -14.32 -3.05 -9.20
CA ALA A 42 -15.12 -4.18 -9.68
C ALA A 42 -15.00 -4.38 -11.20
N PHE A 43 -16.10 -4.21 -11.95
CA PHE A 43 -16.18 -4.44 -13.39
C PHE A 43 -15.79 -3.24 -14.25
N ALA A 44 -15.27 -2.14 -13.68
CA ALA A 44 -14.90 -0.96 -14.45
C ALA A 44 -13.89 -1.26 -15.58
N HIS A 45 -13.05 -2.29 -15.41
CA HIS A 45 -12.12 -2.75 -16.44
C HIS A 45 -12.79 -3.21 -17.74
N LEU A 46 -14.10 -3.54 -17.73
CA LEU A 46 -14.88 -3.88 -18.92
C LEU A 46 -15.15 -2.68 -19.83
N VAL A 47 -15.14 -1.46 -19.28
CA VAL A 47 -15.34 -0.20 -20.02
C VAL A 47 -14.03 0.58 -20.14
N TYR A 48 -13.21 0.55 -19.08
CA TYR A 48 -11.94 1.25 -18.98
C TYR A 48 -10.81 0.23 -18.81
N PRO A 49 -10.16 -0.25 -19.89
CA PRO A 49 -9.18 -1.35 -19.83
C PRO A 49 -7.99 -1.09 -18.90
N GLY A 50 -7.69 0.17 -18.56
CA GLY A 50 -6.65 0.54 -17.58
C GLY A 50 -7.09 0.41 -16.10
N ALA A 51 -8.38 0.23 -15.81
CA ALA A 51 -8.92 0.14 -14.45
C ALA A 51 -8.70 -1.25 -13.80
N VAL A 52 -7.47 -1.78 -13.94
CA VAL A 52 -7.09 -3.14 -13.51
C VAL A 52 -6.50 -3.19 -12.10
N HIS A 53 -6.27 -2.04 -11.47
CA HIS A 53 -5.68 -1.96 -10.14
C HIS A 53 -6.53 -2.73 -9.11
N SER A 54 -5.85 -3.49 -8.26
CA SER A 54 -6.47 -4.28 -7.20
C SER A 54 -6.55 -3.51 -5.88
N ARG A 55 -7.38 -4.00 -4.94
CA ARG A 55 -7.51 -3.46 -3.58
C ARG A 55 -6.18 -3.46 -2.82
N LEU A 56 -5.25 -4.37 -3.16
CA LEU A 56 -3.91 -4.38 -2.59
C LEU A 56 -3.13 -3.09 -2.95
N HIS A 57 -3.17 -2.67 -4.21
CA HIS A 57 -2.47 -1.45 -4.65
C HIS A 57 -3.00 -0.24 -3.89
N HIS A 58 -4.33 -0.14 -3.78
CA HIS A 58 -4.98 0.93 -3.04
C HIS A 58 -4.59 0.93 -1.55
N SER A 59 -4.61 -0.23 -0.88
CA SER A 59 -4.27 -0.32 0.55
C SER A 59 -2.80 0.00 0.83
N LEU A 60 -1.88 -0.36 -0.07
CA LEU A 60 -0.47 0.04 0.03
C LEU A 60 -0.29 1.55 -0.16
N GLY A 61 -0.97 2.14 -1.15
CA GLY A 61 -0.96 3.59 -1.35
C GLY A 61 -1.56 4.36 -0.16
N ALA A 62 -2.63 3.85 0.44
CA ALA A 62 -3.22 4.44 1.65
C ALA A 62 -2.25 4.38 2.85
N TYR A 63 -1.53 3.26 3.02
CA TYR A 63 -0.47 3.16 4.01
C TYR A 63 0.63 4.19 3.78
N HIS A 64 1.09 4.35 2.54
CA HIS A 64 2.12 5.34 2.19
C HIS A 64 1.68 6.77 2.58
N LEU A 65 0.46 7.16 2.21
CA LEU A 65 -0.07 8.47 2.57
C LEU A 65 -0.26 8.64 4.09
N MET A 66 -0.64 7.58 4.81
CA MET A 66 -0.71 7.63 6.27
C MET A 66 0.67 7.90 6.89
N CYS A 67 1.73 7.26 6.40
CA CYS A 67 3.10 7.55 6.85
C CYS A 67 3.49 9.02 6.61
N MET A 68 3.16 9.57 5.43
CA MET A 68 3.40 10.98 5.13
C MET A 68 2.60 11.91 6.05
N ALA A 69 1.32 11.61 6.28
CA ALA A 69 0.46 12.39 7.16
C ALA A 69 0.98 12.39 8.60
N LEU A 70 1.40 11.24 9.13
CA LEU A 70 2.00 11.14 10.46
C LEU A 70 3.32 11.89 10.56
N ALA A 71 4.16 11.85 9.53
CA ALA A 71 5.40 12.61 9.49
C ALA A 71 5.13 14.13 9.52
N GLU A 72 4.15 14.58 8.74
CA GLU A 72 3.72 15.97 8.70
C GLU A 72 3.20 16.45 10.06
N LEU A 73 2.33 15.68 10.71
CA LEU A 73 1.80 16.03 12.03
C LEU A 73 2.91 16.10 13.09
N LYS A 74 3.82 15.11 13.11
CA LYS A 74 4.98 15.11 14.01
C LYS A 74 5.88 16.31 13.78
N SER A 75 6.09 16.72 12.53
CA SER A 75 6.89 17.90 12.21
C SER A 75 6.31 19.20 12.77
N LYS A 76 4.99 19.23 12.99
CA LYS A 76 4.25 20.35 13.60
C LYS A 76 4.12 20.24 15.12
N GLY A 77 4.69 19.19 15.73
CA GLY A 77 4.60 18.95 17.17
C GLY A 77 3.21 18.49 17.64
N ILE A 78 2.39 17.94 16.74
CA ILE A 78 1.10 17.31 17.06
C ILE A 78 1.30 15.83 17.36
#